data_AF-A0A9E5EML0-F1
#
_entry.id   AF-A0A9E5EML0-F1
#
_cell.length_a   1.000
_cell.length_b   1.000
_cell.length_c   1.000
_cell.angle_alpha   90.00
_cell.angle_beta   90.00
_cell.angle_gamma   90.00
#
_symmetry.space_group_name_H-M   'P 1'
#
loop_
_entity.id
_entity.type
_entity.pdbx_description
1 polymer ?
#
loop_
_entity_poly.entity_id
_entity_poly.type
_entity_poly.pdbx_seq_one_letter_code
_entity_poly.pdbx_strand_id
1 'polypeptide(L)'
;MKVTSLSCKNSLPTPKTARSLKAAFLFISLGALAGCASTGQNGRLASQSGEIDPRLGVRASPRVVADGDEVPKGGGGFMVGKPYKIAGKTYVPNEKPYAVEGTASWYGADFHGRRTANGEIFDRKSISAAHPTMPLPSYARVTNLRNSRSMIVRVNDRGPYHGGRVMDVSQRVAEALDFRSAGTARVKVEWVSRAKIGGDDDAYLLATLRDDGPASLDNGAPVLTALREEATEIADLPSRAEAVRVAAAETIAETENAALAYSDDQSSATAPGVTETAPEPVKKLAKITPPLPPKRH
;
A
#
# COMPACT_ATOMS: atom_id res chain seq x y z
N MET A 1 -53.22 25.13 -21.29
CA MET A 1 -54.43 25.22 -20.46
C MET A 1 -55.28 23.97 -20.65
N LYS A 2 -56.25 23.76 -19.74
CA LYS A 2 -57.33 22.74 -19.64
C LYS A 2 -57.73 21.98 -20.94
N VAL A 3 -57.97 20.66 -20.95
CA VAL A 3 -58.96 19.82 -20.19
C VAL A 3 -60.40 20.07 -20.69
N THR A 4 -61.28 19.08 -20.96
CA THR A 4 -61.27 17.62 -20.65
C THR A 4 -61.02 16.73 -21.90
N SER A 5 -61.66 15.59 -22.30
CA SER A 5 -62.85 14.82 -21.87
C SER A 5 -62.69 13.27 -21.99
N LEU A 6 -63.80 12.52 -22.09
CA LEU A 6 -64.01 11.23 -21.41
C LEU A 6 -65.15 10.35 -22.01
N SER A 7 -65.05 9.03 -21.79
CA SER A 7 -66.13 8.01 -21.72
C SER A 7 -66.91 7.58 -22.99
N CYS A 8 -67.46 6.37 -23.11
CA CYS A 8 -67.25 5.06 -22.43
C CYS A 8 -68.17 3.98 -23.07
N LYS A 9 -67.77 2.68 -23.12
CA LYS A 9 -68.54 1.47 -22.67
C LYS A 9 -68.11 0.15 -23.34
N ASN A 10 -68.18 -0.94 -22.57
CA ASN A 10 -67.89 -2.32 -22.97
C ASN A 10 -69.09 -2.99 -23.68
N SER A 11 -68.83 -4.09 -24.39
CA SER A 11 -69.75 -5.25 -24.40
C SER A 11 -69.00 -6.56 -24.67
N LEU A 12 -69.47 -7.64 -24.04
CA LEU A 12 -69.07 -9.03 -24.28
C LEU A 12 -70.32 -9.82 -24.69
N PRO A 13 -70.17 -10.86 -25.51
CA PRO A 13 -70.83 -12.12 -25.13
C PRO A 13 -70.02 -13.40 -25.42
N THR A 14 -70.34 -14.43 -24.65
CA THR A 14 -70.06 -15.85 -24.89
C THR A 14 -71.41 -16.61 -24.78
N PRO A 15 -71.49 -17.95 -24.65
CA PRO A 15 -70.70 -19.05 -25.22
C PRO A 15 -71.60 -20.01 -26.05
N LYS A 16 -71.02 -21.04 -26.71
CA LYS A 16 -71.75 -22.30 -27.06
C LYS A 16 -70.86 -23.54 -26.91
N THR A 17 -71.50 -24.68 -26.66
CA THR A 17 -70.94 -26.03 -26.38
C THR A 17 -71.23 -26.98 -27.58
N ALA A 18 -70.92 -28.29 -27.65
CA ALA A 18 -70.43 -29.30 -26.69
C ALA A 18 -69.84 -30.56 -27.42
N ARG A 19 -69.28 -31.51 -26.65
CA ARG A 19 -68.96 -32.93 -27.00
C ARG A 19 -67.78 -33.14 -28.00
N SER A 20 -67.08 -34.28 -28.02
CA SER A 20 -67.31 -35.59 -27.36
C SER A 20 -66.03 -36.20 -26.75
N LEU A 21 -66.20 -37.06 -25.74
CA LEU A 21 -65.15 -37.98 -25.25
C LEU A 21 -64.92 -39.14 -26.24
N LYS A 22 -63.68 -39.65 -26.27
CA LYS A 22 -63.35 -41.09 -26.39
C LYS A 22 -62.15 -41.41 -25.47
N ALA A 23 -61.95 -42.70 -25.19
CA ALA A 23 -61.23 -43.19 -24.01
C ALA A 23 -59.69 -43.29 -24.15
N ALA A 24 -59.04 -43.49 -23.01
CA ALA A 24 -57.58 -43.60 -22.86
C ALA A 24 -56.99 -44.88 -23.46
N PHE A 25 -55.69 -44.82 -23.77
CA PHE A 25 -54.79 -45.96 -23.65
C PHE A 25 -53.52 -45.54 -22.88
N LEU A 26 -53.06 -46.42 -22.00
CA LEU A 26 -51.91 -46.22 -21.14
C LEU A 26 -50.64 -46.73 -21.84
N PHE A 27 -49.61 -45.90 -21.98
CA PHE A 27 -48.24 -46.34 -22.21
C PHE A 27 -47.26 -45.54 -21.36
N ILE A 28 -46.29 -46.24 -20.76
CA ILE A 28 -45.34 -45.71 -19.78
C ILE A 28 -43.94 -45.68 -20.41
N SER A 29 -43.41 -44.47 -20.61
CA SER A 29 -42.00 -44.20 -20.93
C SER A 29 -41.68 -42.76 -20.49
N LEU A 30 -41.33 -42.54 -19.22
CA LEU A 30 -39.99 -42.71 -18.66
C LEU A 30 -38.92 -41.81 -19.33
N GLY A 31 -38.90 -40.55 -18.89
CA GLY A 31 -37.68 -39.76 -18.63
C GLY A 31 -36.61 -39.62 -19.72
N ALA A 32 -36.70 -38.52 -20.48
CA ALA A 32 -35.53 -37.90 -21.11
C ALA A 32 -35.69 -36.37 -21.17
N LEU A 33 -35.37 -35.65 -20.08
CA LEU A 33 -35.13 -34.21 -20.17
C LEU A 33 -33.78 -33.98 -20.86
N ALA A 34 -33.82 -33.81 -22.19
CA ALA A 34 -32.70 -33.27 -22.96
C ALA A 34 -32.53 -31.77 -22.66
N GLY A 35 -32.07 -31.45 -21.44
CA GLY A 35 -31.81 -30.08 -21.02
C GLY A 35 -30.74 -29.44 -21.89
N CYS A 36 -31.06 -28.27 -22.46
CA CYS A 36 -30.11 -27.49 -23.26
C CYS A 36 -29.04 -26.84 -22.39
N ALA A 37 -28.11 -27.64 -21.88
CA ALA A 37 -26.90 -27.18 -21.20
C ALA A 37 -25.91 -26.61 -22.21
N SER A 38 -26.19 -25.41 -22.73
CA SER A 38 -25.20 -24.61 -23.47
C SER A 38 -24.14 -24.09 -22.50
N THR A 39 -23.23 -24.96 -22.08
CA THR A 39 -22.09 -24.63 -21.23
C THR A 39 -21.16 -23.69 -21.99
N GLY A 40 -21.42 -22.38 -21.87
CA GLY A 40 -20.56 -21.35 -22.44
C GLY A 40 -19.17 -21.44 -21.81
N GLN A 41 -18.17 -21.86 -22.58
CA GLN A 41 -16.77 -21.93 -22.13
C GLN A 41 -16.12 -20.54 -22.06
N ASN A 42 -16.79 -19.59 -21.38
CA ASN A 42 -16.19 -18.37 -20.85
C ASN A 42 -15.38 -18.70 -19.58
N GLY A 43 -14.49 -19.68 -19.70
CA GLY A 43 -13.56 -20.13 -18.67
C GLY A 43 -12.16 -20.13 -19.26
N ARG A 44 -11.53 -18.95 -19.38
CA ARG A 44 -10.09 -18.86 -19.64
C ARG A 44 -9.39 -19.66 -18.54
N LEU A 45 -8.64 -20.70 -18.91
CA LEU A 45 -7.83 -21.44 -17.95
C LEU A 45 -6.92 -20.47 -17.20
N ALA A 46 -6.97 -20.51 -15.86
CA ALA A 46 -5.96 -19.86 -15.04
C ALA A 46 -4.60 -20.45 -15.41
N SER A 47 -3.73 -19.66 -16.02
CA SER A 47 -2.46 -20.11 -16.60
C SER A 47 -1.60 -20.79 -15.54
N GLN A 48 -1.54 -22.13 -15.60
CA GLN A 48 -0.66 -22.94 -14.78
C GLN A 48 0.79 -22.62 -15.16
N SER A 49 1.63 -22.37 -14.14
CA SER A 49 2.91 -21.65 -14.29
C SER A 49 4.08 -22.44 -14.91
N GLY A 50 3.81 -23.21 -15.97
CA GLY A 50 4.81 -23.92 -16.76
C GLY A 50 5.33 -23.14 -17.97
N GLU A 51 4.44 -22.44 -18.68
CA GLU A 51 4.69 -21.91 -20.03
C GLU A 51 5.76 -20.79 -20.10
N ILE A 52 6.53 -20.79 -21.18
CA ILE A 52 7.53 -19.75 -21.51
C ILE A 52 6.82 -18.68 -22.33
N ASP A 53 6.86 -17.41 -21.92
CA ASP A 53 6.29 -16.30 -22.72
C ASP A 53 7.08 -16.20 -24.05
N PRO A 54 6.43 -16.41 -25.22
CA PRO A 54 7.11 -16.38 -26.52
C PRO A 54 7.77 -15.03 -26.86
N ARG A 55 7.36 -13.94 -26.20
CA ARG A 55 7.94 -12.60 -26.38
C ARG A 55 9.18 -12.36 -25.53
N LEU A 56 9.21 -12.91 -24.31
CA LEU A 56 10.27 -12.67 -23.33
C LEU A 56 11.37 -13.75 -23.36
N GLY A 57 11.00 -14.99 -23.70
CA GLY A 57 11.89 -16.16 -23.62
C GLY A 57 12.10 -16.69 -22.20
N VAL A 58 11.25 -16.30 -21.24
CA VAL A 58 11.31 -16.76 -19.84
C VAL A 58 9.96 -17.28 -19.36
N ARG A 59 9.98 -18.16 -18.35
CA ARG A 59 8.77 -18.63 -17.66
C ARG A 59 8.21 -17.56 -16.73
N ALA A 60 6.89 -17.49 -16.62
CA ALA A 60 6.25 -16.70 -15.57
C ALA A 60 6.58 -17.27 -14.17
N SER A 61 6.73 -16.40 -13.17
CA SER A 61 6.95 -16.81 -11.78
C SER A 61 5.73 -17.54 -11.19
N PRO A 62 5.93 -18.45 -10.22
CA PRO A 62 4.83 -19.20 -9.62
C PRO A 62 3.88 -18.27 -8.87
N ARG A 63 2.57 -18.53 -9.01
CA ARG A 63 1.53 -17.95 -8.16
C ARG A 63 1.47 -18.75 -6.85
N VAL A 64 1.50 -18.04 -5.72
CA VAL A 64 1.56 -18.58 -4.35
C VAL A 64 0.45 -18.03 -3.45
N VAL A 65 -0.35 -17.08 -3.93
CA VAL A 65 -1.55 -16.52 -3.28
C VAL A 65 -2.65 -16.38 -4.35
N ALA A 66 -3.93 -16.63 -4.03
CA ALA A 66 -5.02 -16.48 -5.00
C ALA A 66 -5.41 -15.00 -5.20
N ASP A 67 -6.46 -14.73 -5.97
CA ASP A 67 -7.03 -13.37 -6.03
C ASP A 67 -8.20 -13.26 -5.03
N GLY A 68 -8.10 -12.32 -4.09
CA GLY A 68 -9.03 -12.14 -2.98
C GLY A 68 -8.40 -12.39 -1.60
N ASP A 69 -7.43 -13.31 -1.53
CA ASP A 69 -6.62 -13.58 -0.34
C ASP A 69 -5.79 -12.35 0.10
N GLU A 70 -5.38 -12.32 1.36
CA GLU A 70 -4.37 -11.38 1.84
C GLU A 70 -2.97 -11.81 1.36
N VAL A 71 -2.17 -10.85 0.88
CA VAL A 71 -0.79 -11.09 0.42
C VAL A 71 0.20 -10.82 1.57
N PRO A 72 0.93 -11.83 2.07
CA PRO A 72 1.98 -11.63 3.06
C PRO A 72 3.05 -10.65 2.56
N LYS A 73 3.37 -9.66 3.39
CA LYS A 73 4.39 -8.64 3.08
C LYS A 73 5.79 -9.18 3.35
N GLY A 74 6.78 -8.66 2.62
CA GLY A 74 8.19 -9.06 2.76
C GLY A 74 8.51 -10.45 2.19
N GLY A 75 9.46 -11.14 2.83
CA GLY A 75 9.96 -12.45 2.40
C GLY A 75 10.91 -12.41 1.18
N GLY A 76 11.25 -11.23 0.66
CA GLY A 76 12.28 -11.04 -0.36
C GLY A 76 13.66 -10.71 0.23
N GLY A 77 14.70 -10.87 -0.59
CA GLY A 77 16.08 -10.52 -0.24
C GLY A 77 16.55 -9.21 -0.87
N PHE A 78 17.70 -8.69 -0.39
CA PHE A 78 18.42 -7.64 -1.12
C PHE A 78 19.22 -8.23 -2.27
N MET A 79 19.06 -7.68 -3.48
CA MET A 79 19.85 -8.02 -4.65
C MET A 79 20.00 -6.86 -5.63
N VAL A 80 21.25 -6.61 -6.04
CA VAL A 80 21.52 -5.96 -7.33
C VAL A 80 21.23 -6.97 -8.45
N GLY A 81 21.88 -8.13 -8.37
CA GLY A 81 21.80 -9.21 -9.37
C GLY A 81 22.88 -9.10 -10.44
N LYS A 82 23.07 -10.19 -11.19
CA LYS A 82 24.01 -10.26 -12.32
C LYS A 82 23.39 -9.64 -13.58
N PRO A 83 24.20 -9.25 -14.58
CA PRO A 83 23.70 -8.95 -15.92
C PRO A 83 22.85 -10.11 -16.47
N TYR A 84 21.74 -9.79 -17.13
CA TYR A 84 20.79 -10.76 -17.67
C TYR A 84 20.27 -10.31 -19.05
N LYS A 85 19.65 -11.23 -19.80
CA LYS A 85 19.10 -10.96 -21.14
C LYS A 85 17.62 -11.33 -21.20
N ILE A 86 16.81 -10.49 -21.85
CA ILE A 86 15.39 -10.71 -22.15
C ILE A 86 15.15 -10.20 -23.58
N ALA A 87 14.45 -10.98 -24.41
CA ALA A 87 14.19 -10.63 -25.81
C ALA A 87 15.45 -10.12 -26.58
N GLY A 88 16.60 -10.77 -26.35
CA GLY A 88 17.90 -10.39 -26.92
C GLY A 88 18.60 -9.20 -26.26
N LYS A 89 17.87 -8.29 -25.59
CA LYS A 89 18.42 -7.11 -24.92
C LYS A 89 19.09 -7.47 -23.59
N THR A 90 20.33 -6.99 -23.41
CA THR A 90 21.07 -7.12 -22.14
C THR A 90 20.67 -6.02 -21.16
N TYR A 91 20.45 -6.39 -19.90
CA TYR A 91 20.19 -5.49 -18.78
C TYR A 91 21.28 -5.68 -17.71
N VAL A 92 21.79 -4.58 -17.16
CA VAL A 92 22.88 -4.58 -16.16
C VAL A 92 22.39 -3.87 -14.90
N PRO A 93 21.90 -4.62 -13.90
CA PRO A 93 21.56 -4.06 -12.60
C PRO A 93 22.76 -3.40 -11.92
N ASN A 94 22.54 -2.26 -11.27
CA ASN A 94 23.58 -1.48 -10.60
C ASN A 94 22.98 -0.49 -9.60
N GLU A 95 23.80 0.04 -8.69
CA GLU A 95 23.40 1.00 -7.64
C GLU A 95 23.84 2.44 -7.95
N LYS A 96 23.90 2.82 -9.24
CA LYS A 96 24.17 4.22 -9.61
C LYS A 96 22.90 5.07 -9.41
N PRO A 97 23.04 6.38 -9.12
CA PRO A 97 21.94 7.32 -9.21
C PRO A 97 21.24 7.22 -10.57
N TYR A 98 19.91 7.21 -10.54
CA TYR A 98 19.06 7.08 -11.72
C TYR A 98 18.01 8.18 -11.69
N ALA A 99 17.95 8.98 -12.76
CA ALA A 99 16.93 10.01 -12.95
C ALA A 99 16.63 10.08 -14.45
N VAL A 100 15.48 9.54 -14.87
CA VAL A 100 15.13 9.36 -16.29
C VAL A 100 13.65 9.63 -16.51
N GLU A 101 13.32 10.34 -17.58
CA GLU A 101 11.95 10.41 -18.08
C GLU A 101 11.64 9.32 -19.10
N GLY A 102 10.43 8.77 -19.04
CA GLY A 102 9.97 7.78 -20.01
C GLY A 102 8.50 7.44 -19.83
N THR A 103 8.08 6.36 -20.48
CA THR A 103 6.71 5.84 -20.33
C THR A 103 6.66 4.85 -19.17
N ALA A 104 5.73 5.01 -18.25
CA ALA A 104 5.35 3.97 -17.30
C ALA A 104 3.99 3.35 -17.67
N SER A 105 3.76 2.13 -17.22
CA SER A 105 2.45 1.47 -17.24
C SER A 105 2.19 0.75 -15.91
N TRP A 106 1.16 -0.11 -15.82
CA TRP A 106 0.83 -0.82 -14.58
C TRP A 106 0.51 -2.30 -14.79
N TYR A 107 0.77 -3.11 -13.76
CA TYR A 107 0.59 -4.56 -13.79
C TYR A 107 -0.87 -4.98 -13.56
N GLY A 108 -1.41 -5.77 -14.50
CA GLY A 108 -2.74 -6.36 -14.40
C GLY A 108 -2.86 -7.52 -13.39
N ALA A 109 -4.08 -8.01 -13.21
CA ALA A 109 -4.41 -9.05 -12.23
C ALA A 109 -3.67 -10.40 -12.42
N ASP A 110 -3.18 -10.69 -13.62
CA ASP A 110 -2.47 -11.93 -13.96
C ASP A 110 -1.17 -12.13 -13.14
N PHE A 111 -0.56 -11.03 -12.70
CA PHE A 111 0.66 -11.00 -11.88
C PHE A 111 0.39 -11.15 -10.37
N HIS A 112 -0.83 -10.85 -9.91
CA HIS A 112 -1.14 -10.83 -8.47
C HIS A 112 -0.85 -12.19 -7.80
N GLY A 113 -0.34 -12.16 -6.58
CA GLY A 113 0.00 -13.37 -5.83
C GLY A 113 1.18 -14.17 -6.41
N ARG A 114 1.87 -13.70 -7.45
CA ARG A 114 3.11 -14.31 -7.96
C ARG A 114 4.34 -13.79 -7.20
N ARG A 115 5.41 -14.59 -7.18
CA ARG A 115 6.72 -14.15 -6.67
C ARG A 115 7.34 -13.10 -7.59
N THR A 116 7.87 -12.02 -7.02
CA THR A 116 8.72 -11.03 -7.71
C THR A 116 10.15 -11.55 -7.87
N ALA A 117 10.97 -10.85 -8.65
CA ALA A 117 12.38 -11.16 -8.84
C ALA A 117 13.22 -11.16 -7.54
N ASN A 118 12.85 -10.40 -6.50
CA ASN A 118 13.56 -10.43 -5.22
C ASN A 118 12.99 -11.44 -4.19
N GLY A 119 11.86 -12.10 -4.50
CA GLY A 119 11.23 -13.09 -3.64
C GLY A 119 10.01 -12.61 -2.85
N GLU A 120 9.69 -11.31 -2.86
CA GLU A 120 8.39 -10.81 -2.38
C GLU A 120 7.21 -11.39 -3.18
N ILE A 121 5.99 -11.16 -2.72
CA ILE A 121 4.76 -11.56 -3.43
C ILE A 121 4.09 -10.30 -3.99
N PHE A 122 3.79 -10.28 -5.28
CA PHE A 122 3.21 -9.10 -5.93
C PHE A 122 1.74 -8.89 -5.54
N ASP A 123 1.47 -7.75 -4.91
CA ASP A 123 0.15 -7.27 -4.56
C ASP A 123 -0.23 -6.10 -5.48
N ARG A 124 -1.35 -6.21 -6.21
CA ARG A 124 -1.83 -5.12 -7.07
C ARG A 124 -2.30 -3.89 -6.25
N LYS A 125 -2.59 -4.08 -4.96
CA LYS A 125 -3.04 -3.05 -4.01
C LYS A 125 -1.88 -2.36 -3.26
N SER A 126 -0.67 -2.91 -3.29
CA SER A 126 0.50 -2.34 -2.59
C SER A 126 1.12 -1.15 -3.33
N ILE A 127 1.99 -0.39 -2.68
CA ILE A 127 2.69 0.77 -3.27
C ILE A 127 4.01 0.31 -3.91
N SER A 128 3.88 -0.61 -4.88
CA SER A 128 4.99 -1.34 -5.50
C SER A 128 5.21 -1.04 -6.99
N ALA A 129 6.41 -1.38 -7.49
CA ALA A 129 6.82 -1.22 -8.89
C ALA A 129 7.95 -2.19 -9.29
N ALA A 130 8.19 -2.28 -10.59
CA ALA A 130 9.32 -2.98 -11.19
C ALA A 130 10.27 -2.01 -11.92
N HIS A 131 11.57 -2.29 -11.87
CA HIS A 131 12.55 -1.60 -12.68
C HIS A 131 13.60 -2.56 -13.25
N PRO A 132 14.08 -2.38 -14.51
CA PRO A 132 14.95 -3.38 -15.13
C PRO A 132 16.35 -3.48 -14.47
N THR A 133 16.84 -2.41 -13.85
CA THR A 133 18.25 -2.30 -13.41
C THR A 133 18.49 -1.68 -12.03
N MET A 134 17.47 -1.27 -11.26
CA MET A 134 17.68 -0.76 -9.89
C MET A 134 18.01 -1.91 -8.92
N PRO A 135 18.71 -1.66 -7.80
CA PRO A 135 18.77 -2.65 -6.72
C PRO A 135 17.36 -2.96 -6.20
N LEU A 136 17.14 -4.18 -5.73
CA LEU A 136 15.90 -4.61 -5.09
C LEU A 136 16.16 -4.98 -3.63
N PRO A 137 15.26 -4.66 -2.69
CA PRO A 137 14.21 -3.67 -2.84
C PRO A 137 14.81 -2.24 -2.80
N SER A 138 14.27 -1.29 -3.56
CA SER A 138 14.64 0.14 -3.48
C SER A 138 13.43 1.06 -3.49
N TYR A 139 13.61 2.29 -3.03
CA TYR A 139 12.63 3.35 -3.18
C TYR A 139 12.95 4.18 -4.42
N ALA A 140 11.91 4.46 -5.22
CA ALA A 140 11.98 5.39 -6.35
C ALA A 140 10.85 6.41 -6.28
N ARG A 141 11.15 7.69 -6.57
CA ARG A 141 10.13 8.70 -6.82
C ARG A 141 9.62 8.53 -8.25
N VAL A 142 8.30 8.54 -8.41
CA VAL A 142 7.61 8.57 -9.70
C VAL A 142 6.76 9.82 -9.75
N THR A 143 7.02 10.71 -10.71
CA THR A 143 6.22 11.91 -10.98
C THR A 143 5.53 11.76 -12.33
N ASN A 144 4.20 11.84 -12.38
CA ASN A 144 3.42 11.89 -13.61
C ASN A 144 3.50 13.29 -14.21
N LEU A 145 4.09 13.38 -15.41
CA LEU A 145 4.39 14.65 -16.08
C LEU A 145 3.15 15.33 -16.68
N ARG A 146 1.99 14.67 -16.70
CA ARG A 146 0.72 15.24 -17.16
C ARG A 146 0.02 16.11 -16.12
N ASN A 147 0.16 15.77 -14.83
CA ASN A 147 -0.63 16.35 -13.73
C ASN A 147 0.22 16.68 -12.50
N SER A 148 1.55 16.67 -12.63
CA SER A 148 2.56 16.90 -11.58
C SER A 148 2.50 15.96 -10.36
N ARG A 149 1.55 15.01 -10.30
CA ARG A 149 1.41 14.11 -9.16
C ARG A 149 2.63 13.25 -8.97
N SER A 150 3.08 13.09 -7.73
CA SER A 150 4.21 12.23 -7.43
C SER A 150 4.06 11.42 -6.14
N MET A 151 4.77 10.31 -6.07
CA MET A 151 4.76 9.34 -4.96
C MET A 151 6.10 8.62 -4.92
N ILE A 152 6.54 8.20 -3.73
CA ILE A 152 7.64 7.25 -3.58
C ILE A 152 7.07 5.82 -3.59
N VAL A 153 7.68 4.93 -4.38
CA VAL A 153 7.22 3.54 -4.56
C VAL A 153 8.32 2.53 -4.24
N ARG A 154 7.91 1.34 -3.78
CA ARG A 154 8.79 0.20 -3.51
C ARG A 154 9.07 -0.57 -4.81
N VAL A 155 10.28 -0.44 -5.34
CA VAL A 155 10.76 -1.25 -6.46
C VAL A 155 11.22 -2.61 -5.95
N ASN A 156 10.44 -3.66 -6.20
CA ASN A 156 10.72 -5.03 -5.74
C ASN A 156 10.78 -6.09 -6.87
N ASP A 157 10.51 -5.72 -8.11
CA ASP A 157 10.52 -6.64 -9.26
C ASP A 157 11.33 -6.11 -10.48
N ARG A 158 11.47 -6.95 -11.51
CA ARG A 158 12.24 -6.73 -12.74
C ARG A 158 11.34 -6.56 -13.97
N GLY A 159 11.84 -5.79 -14.94
CA GLY A 159 11.06 -5.29 -16.08
C GLY A 159 10.71 -3.81 -15.89
N PRO A 160 9.99 -3.17 -16.82
CA PRO A 160 9.43 -3.72 -18.06
C PRO A 160 10.45 -4.09 -19.15
N TYR A 161 10.01 -4.92 -20.09
CA TYR A 161 10.80 -5.43 -21.22
C TYR A 161 10.24 -5.10 -22.60
N HIS A 162 9.06 -4.48 -22.67
CA HIS A 162 8.34 -4.18 -23.91
C HIS A 162 7.97 -2.70 -24.02
N GLY A 163 7.89 -2.17 -25.25
CA GLY A 163 7.31 -0.85 -25.54
C GLY A 163 8.11 0.36 -25.08
N GLY A 164 9.43 0.22 -24.87
CA GLY A 164 10.30 1.33 -24.44
C GLY A 164 10.01 1.89 -23.04
N ARG A 165 9.14 1.23 -22.27
CA ARG A 165 8.77 1.64 -20.91
C ARG A 165 9.98 1.63 -19.96
N VAL A 166 9.98 2.54 -18.99
CA VAL A 166 11.03 2.64 -17.96
C VAL A 166 10.66 1.92 -16.67
N MET A 167 9.37 1.87 -16.32
CA MET A 167 8.86 1.32 -15.07
C MET A 167 7.43 0.79 -15.27
N ASP A 168 7.08 -0.30 -14.59
CA ASP A 168 5.70 -0.76 -14.45
C ASP A 168 5.34 -0.72 -12.97
N VAL A 169 4.20 -0.14 -12.62
CA VAL A 169 3.77 0.08 -11.22
C VAL A 169 2.58 -0.82 -10.85
N SER A 170 2.22 -0.88 -9.57
CA SER A 170 0.98 -1.52 -9.13
C SER A 170 -0.27 -0.77 -9.62
N GLN A 171 -1.42 -1.43 -9.59
CA GLN A 171 -2.71 -0.78 -9.89
C GLN A 171 -2.96 0.41 -8.94
N ARG A 172 -2.66 0.25 -7.64
CA ARG A 172 -2.88 1.29 -6.61
C ARG A 172 -2.04 2.54 -6.83
N VAL A 173 -0.81 2.40 -7.35
CA VAL A 173 0.06 3.54 -7.72
C VAL A 173 -0.48 4.26 -8.95
N ALA A 174 -0.93 3.52 -9.98
CA ALA A 174 -1.53 4.12 -11.18
C ALA A 174 -2.87 4.82 -10.90
N GLU A 175 -3.58 4.43 -9.83
CA GLU A 175 -4.73 5.16 -9.30
C GLU A 175 -4.31 6.45 -8.58
N ALA A 176 -3.33 6.39 -7.68
CA ALA A 176 -2.84 7.55 -6.94
C ALA A 176 -2.29 8.65 -7.87
N LEU A 177 -1.48 8.26 -8.84
CA LEU A 177 -0.84 9.15 -9.82
C LEU A 177 -1.78 9.56 -10.99
N ASP A 178 -3.05 9.14 -10.99
CA ASP A 178 -4.04 9.44 -12.04
C ASP A 178 -3.54 9.11 -13.46
N PHE A 179 -3.32 7.81 -13.70
CA PHE A 179 -3.15 7.28 -15.07
C PHE A 179 -3.67 5.86 -15.32
N ARG A 180 -4.23 5.16 -14.32
CA ARG A 180 -4.77 3.79 -14.49
C ARG A 180 -5.72 3.67 -15.69
N SER A 181 -6.63 4.63 -15.85
CA SER A 181 -7.61 4.69 -16.94
C SER A 181 -6.98 4.88 -18.33
N ALA A 182 -5.84 5.59 -18.41
CA ALA A 182 -5.06 5.76 -19.64
C ALA A 182 -4.12 4.58 -19.94
N GLY A 183 -3.97 3.63 -19.01
CA GLY A 183 -3.06 2.48 -19.09
C GLY A 183 -1.57 2.82 -18.95
N THR A 184 -1.15 4.00 -19.43
CA THR A 184 0.23 4.48 -19.42
C THR A 184 0.30 5.98 -19.10
N ALA A 185 1.47 6.44 -18.64
CA ALA A 185 1.78 7.86 -18.49
C ALA A 185 3.23 8.16 -18.87
N ARG A 186 3.51 9.40 -19.26
CA ARG A 186 4.87 9.95 -19.24
C ARG A 186 5.21 10.30 -17.80
N VAL A 187 6.30 9.75 -17.29
CA VAL A 187 6.77 9.93 -15.92
C VAL A 187 8.23 10.32 -15.87
N LYS A 188 8.62 11.03 -14.82
CA LYS A 188 10.00 11.09 -14.34
C LYS A 188 10.18 10.05 -13.24
N VAL A 189 11.21 9.20 -13.36
CA VAL A 189 11.56 8.17 -12.37
C VAL A 189 12.92 8.49 -11.80
N GLU A 190 13.01 8.59 -10.48
CA GLU A 190 14.25 8.91 -9.75
C GLU A 190 14.50 7.87 -8.66
N TRP A 191 15.70 7.26 -8.61
CA TRP A 191 16.10 6.41 -7.49
C TRP A 191 16.38 7.27 -6.26
N VAL A 192 15.85 6.87 -5.10
CA VAL A 192 15.96 7.61 -3.84
C VAL A 192 16.94 6.92 -2.90
N SER A 193 16.72 5.63 -2.61
CA SER A 193 17.53 4.86 -1.65
C SER A 193 17.24 3.36 -1.74
N ARG A 194 17.97 2.54 -0.98
CA ARG A 194 17.59 1.14 -0.72
C ARG A 194 16.36 1.11 0.21
N ALA A 195 15.45 0.18 -0.02
CA ALA A 195 14.24 0.02 0.79
C ALA A 195 14.46 -0.97 1.94
N LYS A 196 13.57 -0.95 2.93
CA LYS A 196 13.56 -1.93 4.03
C LYS A 196 13.27 -3.34 3.50
N ILE A 197 13.73 -4.38 4.20
CA ILE A 197 13.46 -5.77 3.83
C ILE A 197 12.03 -6.22 4.22
N GLY A 198 11.41 -5.58 5.21
CA GLY A 198 10.08 -5.95 5.72
C GLY A 198 8.94 -5.88 4.70
N GLY A 199 8.96 -4.90 3.78
CA GLY A 199 7.92 -4.77 2.73
C GLY A 199 6.55 -4.31 3.23
N ASP A 200 6.48 -3.94 4.51
CA ASP A 200 5.36 -3.37 5.25
C ASP A 200 5.19 -1.84 5.04
N ASP A 201 5.92 -1.27 4.08
CA ASP A 201 6.03 0.18 3.86
C ASP A 201 4.77 0.85 3.26
N ASP A 202 3.75 0.09 2.86
CA ASP A 202 2.62 0.56 2.03
C ASP A 202 1.92 1.83 2.58
N ALA A 203 1.64 1.88 3.88
CA ALA A 203 0.96 3.02 4.49
C ALA A 203 1.84 4.28 4.51
N TYR A 204 3.13 4.12 4.78
CA TYR A 204 4.13 5.19 4.77
C TYR A 204 4.33 5.74 3.35
N LEU A 205 4.48 4.86 2.36
CA LEU A 205 4.65 5.24 0.97
C LEU A 205 3.40 5.90 0.39
N LEU A 206 2.19 5.45 0.74
CA LEU A 206 0.94 6.10 0.32
C LEU A 206 0.86 7.56 0.80
N ALA A 207 1.31 7.85 2.01
CA ALA A 207 1.35 9.20 2.56
C ALA A 207 2.45 10.09 1.93
N THR A 208 3.32 9.56 1.07
CA THR A 208 4.22 10.38 0.23
C THR A 208 3.55 10.94 -1.03
N LEU A 209 2.27 10.62 -1.29
CA LEU A 209 1.52 11.19 -2.41
C LEU A 209 1.45 12.73 -2.33
N ARG A 210 1.77 13.39 -3.44
CA ARG A 210 1.80 14.85 -3.60
C ARG A 210 1.26 15.26 -4.95
N ASP A 211 0.56 16.39 -5.00
CA ASP A 211 0.19 17.15 -6.21
C ASP A 211 0.71 18.60 -6.20
N ASP A 212 1.26 19.04 -5.07
CA ASP A 212 1.95 20.31 -4.79
C ASP A 212 3.45 20.29 -5.16
N GLY A 213 4.06 19.12 -5.35
CA GLY A 213 5.49 19.02 -5.68
C GLY A 213 6.06 17.60 -5.72
N PRO A 214 7.40 17.45 -5.74
CA PRO A 214 8.07 16.16 -5.70
C PRO A 214 7.99 15.53 -4.30
N ALA A 215 7.49 14.30 -4.24
CA ALA A 215 7.46 13.48 -3.04
C ALA A 215 8.85 13.33 -2.39
N SER A 216 8.89 13.18 -1.07
CA SER A 216 10.11 12.86 -0.32
C SER A 216 9.82 11.85 0.79
N LEU A 217 10.87 11.16 1.23
CA LEU A 217 10.87 10.30 2.41
C LEU A 217 11.17 11.08 3.70
N ASP A 218 11.88 12.20 3.59
CA ASP A 218 12.35 13.03 4.71
C ASP A 218 11.24 13.96 5.24
N ASN A 219 10.31 14.33 4.36
CA ASN A 219 9.11 15.08 4.72
C ASN A 219 8.19 14.13 5.50
N GLY A 220 8.30 14.19 6.84
CA GLY A 220 7.52 13.38 7.77
C GLY A 220 6.07 13.25 7.31
N ALA A 221 5.68 12.01 6.99
CA ALA A 221 4.43 11.72 6.31
C ALA A 221 3.25 12.41 7.00
N PRO A 222 2.39 13.17 6.28
CA PRO A 222 1.20 13.74 6.88
C PRO A 222 0.28 12.60 7.32
N VAL A 223 0.32 12.27 8.60
CA VAL A 223 -0.67 11.41 9.24
C VAL A 223 -2.02 12.03 8.93
N LEU A 224 -2.87 11.25 8.26
CA LEU A 224 -4.02 11.77 7.53
C LEU A 224 -4.92 12.54 8.49
N THR A 225 -4.89 13.88 8.43
CA THR A 225 -5.64 14.76 9.32
C THR A 225 -7.09 14.87 8.85
N ALA A 226 -7.72 13.69 8.77
CA ALA A 226 -9.09 13.43 8.34
C ALA A 226 -9.92 12.74 9.45
N LEU A 227 -9.45 12.89 10.70
CA LEU A 227 -10.20 12.62 11.94
C LEU A 227 -10.24 13.90 12.82
N ARG A 228 -10.19 15.08 12.20
CA ARG A 228 -10.29 16.38 12.89
C ARG A 228 -11.56 17.12 12.49
N GLU A 229 -12.70 16.44 12.64
CA GLU A 229 -14.04 17.04 12.64
C GLU A 229 -14.66 17.09 14.06
N GLU A 230 -13.87 16.79 15.10
CA GLU A 230 -14.09 17.29 16.47
C GLU A 230 -12.83 18.03 16.94
N ALA A 231 -12.79 19.35 16.70
CA ALA A 231 -11.71 20.21 17.20
C ALA A 231 -12.11 21.70 17.28
N THR A 232 -13.35 21.97 17.70
CA THR A 232 -13.90 23.32 17.87
C THR A 232 -14.31 23.61 19.32
N GLU A 233 -13.72 22.94 20.32
CA GLU A 233 -13.96 23.26 21.74
C GLU A 233 -12.74 23.03 22.68
N ILE A 234 -11.54 23.42 22.23
CA ILE A 234 -10.46 23.82 23.16
C ILE A 234 -9.64 24.95 22.54
N ALA A 235 -10.17 26.16 22.65
CA ALA A 235 -9.57 27.40 22.17
C ALA A 235 -9.34 28.42 23.32
N ASP A 236 -9.26 27.95 24.56
CA ASP A 236 -8.78 28.74 25.69
C ASP A 236 -7.97 27.86 26.66
N LEU A 237 -6.65 27.97 26.59
CA LEU A 237 -5.69 27.48 27.58
C LEU A 237 -4.56 28.51 27.65
N PRO A 238 -4.33 29.18 28.80
CA PRO A 238 -3.36 30.27 28.90
C PRO A 238 -1.94 29.80 28.65
N SER A 239 -1.07 30.72 28.21
CA SER A 239 0.30 30.33 27.87
C SER A 239 1.05 29.81 29.10
N ARG A 240 1.99 28.87 28.89
CA ARG A 240 2.84 28.36 29.98
C ARG A 240 3.73 29.45 30.62
N ALA A 241 3.85 30.62 29.97
CA ALA A 241 4.53 31.80 30.51
C ALA A 241 3.66 32.64 31.47
N GLU A 242 2.33 32.50 31.41
CA GLU A 242 1.37 33.18 32.29
C GLU A 242 0.96 32.29 33.47
N ALA A 243 0.71 30.99 33.24
CA ALA A 243 0.40 30.04 34.31
C ALA A 243 1.49 30.00 35.40
N VAL A 244 2.76 30.13 35.02
CA VAL A 244 3.90 30.22 35.96
C VAL A 244 3.94 31.55 36.72
N ARG A 245 3.39 32.65 36.16
CA ARG A 245 3.31 33.95 36.85
C ARG A 245 2.18 34.01 37.87
N VAL A 246 1.04 33.37 37.60
CA VAL A 246 -0.10 33.31 38.53
C VAL A 246 0.27 32.46 39.75
N ALA A 247 0.78 31.24 39.55
CA ALA A 247 1.20 30.36 40.65
C ALA A 247 2.33 30.97 41.52
N ALA A 248 3.24 31.75 40.91
CA ALA A 248 4.28 32.47 41.66
C ALA A 248 3.75 33.66 42.47
N ALA A 249 2.57 34.19 42.17
CA ALA A 249 1.95 35.27 42.93
C ALA A 249 1.19 34.77 44.16
N GLU A 250 0.39 33.70 44.02
CA GLU A 250 -0.37 33.12 45.15
C GLU A 250 0.56 32.56 46.24
N THR A 251 1.67 31.90 45.84
CA THR A 251 2.62 31.29 46.79
C THR A 251 3.29 32.31 47.75
N ILE A 252 3.31 33.61 47.41
CA ILE A 252 3.93 34.66 48.26
C ILE A 252 2.95 35.14 49.35
N ALA A 253 1.66 35.23 49.04
CA ALA A 253 0.64 35.79 49.94
C ALA A 253 0.33 34.90 51.16
N GLU A 254 0.51 33.57 51.03
CA GLU A 254 0.26 32.63 52.13
C GLU A 254 1.46 32.49 53.08
N THR A 255 2.69 32.70 52.58
CA THR A 255 3.91 32.64 53.42
C THR A 255 4.04 33.77 54.43
N GLU A 256 3.51 34.98 54.15
CA GLU A 256 3.58 36.10 55.10
C GLU A 256 2.61 35.95 56.28
N ASN A 257 1.47 35.27 56.08
CA ASN A 257 0.49 35.03 57.15
C ASN A 257 0.88 33.85 58.07
N ALA A 258 1.63 32.87 57.57
CA ALA A 258 2.13 31.76 58.39
C ALA A 258 3.31 32.17 59.32
N ALA A 259 4.09 33.19 58.93
CA ALA A 259 5.30 33.59 59.64
C ALA A 259 5.07 34.37 60.96
N LEU A 260 3.83 34.76 61.27
CA LEU A 260 3.46 35.55 62.45
C LEU A 260 2.78 34.74 63.57
N ALA A 261 2.65 33.42 63.42
CA ALA A 261 1.84 32.58 64.31
C ALA A 261 2.62 31.47 65.06
N TYR A 262 3.96 31.43 64.96
CA TYR A 262 4.77 30.33 65.52
C TYR A 262 6.08 30.78 66.19
N SER A 263 6.00 31.84 67.00
CA SER A 263 7.09 32.33 67.84
C SER A 263 6.90 31.95 69.31
N ASP A 264 6.86 30.65 69.63
CA ASP A 264 7.10 30.15 70.99
C ASP A 264 7.48 28.64 71.00
N ASP A 265 8.08 28.21 72.12
CA ASP A 265 8.40 26.83 72.55
C ASP A 265 9.50 26.00 71.80
N GLN A 266 10.75 26.35 72.10
CA GLN A 266 11.79 25.48 72.68
C GLN A 266 12.11 24.05 72.14
N SER A 267 13.37 23.91 71.70
CA SER A 267 14.38 22.94 72.21
C SER A 267 14.57 21.51 71.64
N SER A 268 15.85 21.24 71.33
CA SER A 268 16.58 19.94 71.38
C SER A 268 16.59 18.99 70.16
N ALA A 269 17.59 18.06 70.17
CA ALA A 269 17.95 17.03 69.18
C ALA A 269 18.40 17.55 67.78
N THR A 270 19.70 17.70 67.44
CA THR A 270 20.80 16.70 67.33
C THR A 270 20.73 15.83 66.07
N ALA A 271 21.69 16.02 65.14
CA ALA A 271 21.89 15.21 63.92
C ALA A 271 22.96 14.11 64.11
N PRO A 272 22.87 13.00 63.35
CA PRO A 272 23.82 12.74 62.26
C PRO A 272 23.11 12.18 60.99
N GLY A 273 23.75 11.87 59.86
CA GLY A 273 25.16 11.94 59.46
C GLY A 273 25.32 11.58 57.97
N VAL A 274 26.49 11.82 57.38
CA VAL A 274 26.72 11.78 55.91
C VAL A 274 27.14 10.39 55.40
N THR A 275 26.75 10.01 54.19
CA THR A 275 27.69 9.38 53.22
C THR A 275 27.20 9.51 51.78
N GLU A 276 28.13 9.83 50.88
CA GLU A 276 27.94 9.95 49.42
C GLU A 276 28.84 8.92 48.73
N THR A 277 28.46 8.41 47.54
CA THR A 277 29.29 7.45 46.80
C THR A 277 29.14 7.61 45.28
N ALA A 278 30.27 7.71 44.57
CA ALA A 278 30.32 7.94 43.13
C ALA A 278 30.56 6.63 42.32
N PRO A 279 30.07 6.53 41.07
CA PRO A 279 30.22 5.33 40.23
C PRO A 279 31.50 5.31 39.36
N GLU A 280 31.98 4.10 39.03
CA GLU A 280 33.18 3.84 38.22
C GLU A 280 32.97 3.85 36.68
N PRO A 281 34.04 4.02 35.87
CA PRO A 281 33.97 4.11 34.41
C PRO A 281 33.98 2.76 33.64
N VAL A 282 33.37 2.76 32.44
CA VAL A 282 33.12 1.57 31.63
C VAL A 282 34.31 1.15 30.74
N LYS A 283 34.58 -0.17 30.64
CA LYS A 283 35.64 -0.74 29.79
C LYS A 283 35.25 -0.85 28.30
N LYS A 284 36.27 -0.80 27.43
CA LYS A 284 36.16 -0.64 25.97
C LYS A 284 36.10 -1.99 25.24
N LEU A 285 35.21 -2.11 24.25
CA LEU A 285 34.96 -3.36 23.50
C LEU A 285 36.02 -3.66 22.43
N ALA A 286 36.35 -4.94 22.22
CA ALA A 286 37.32 -5.40 21.22
C ALA A 286 36.68 -5.62 19.83
N LYS A 287 37.48 -5.50 18.76
CA LYS A 287 37.03 -5.73 17.37
C LYS A 287 37.13 -7.21 16.98
N ILE A 288 36.12 -7.72 16.28
CA ILE A 288 36.14 -9.04 15.63
C ILE A 288 36.24 -8.83 14.11
N THR A 289 37.13 -9.59 13.46
CA THR A 289 37.35 -9.55 12.01
C THR A 289 36.77 -10.80 11.35
N PRO A 290 35.94 -10.70 10.28
CA PRO A 290 35.38 -11.87 9.60
C PRO A 290 36.40 -12.55 8.67
N PRO A 291 36.29 -13.88 8.45
CA PRO A 291 37.22 -14.65 7.62
C PRO A 291 36.99 -14.46 6.10
N LEU A 292 38.03 -14.72 5.31
CA LEU A 292 38.00 -14.65 3.84
C LEU A 292 37.41 -15.91 3.19
N PRO A 293 36.70 -15.79 2.05
CA PRO A 293 36.17 -16.94 1.31
C PRO A 293 37.26 -17.67 0.50
N PRO A 294 37.10 -18.99 0.24
CA PRO A 294 38.08 -19.79 -0.48
C PRO A 294 38.12 -19.47 -1.99
N LYS A 295 39.32 -19.53 -2.58
CA LYS A 295 39.51 -19.52 -4.03
C LYS A 295 38.97 -20.81 -4.65
N ARG A 296 38.47 -20.72 -5.88
CA ARG A 296 38.25 -21.89 -6.75
C ARG A 296 39.27 -21.88 -7.88
N HIS A 297 39.65 -23.08 -8.32
CA HIS A 297 40.39 -23.34 -9.54
C HIS A 297 39.43 -23.35 -10.74
#